data_AF-A0A660YHV5-F1
#
_entry.id   AF-A0A660YHV5-F1
#
_cell.length_a   1.000
_cell.length_b   1.000
_cell.length_c   1.000
_cell.angle_alpha   90.00
_cell.angle_beta   90.00
_cell.angle_gamma   90.00
#
_symmetry.space_group_name_H-M   'P 1'
#
loop_
_entity.id
_entity.type
_entity.pdbx_description
1 polymer ?
#
loop_
_entity_poly.entity_id
_entity_poly.type
_entity_poly.pdbx_seq_one_letter_code
_entity_poly.pdbx_strand_id
1 'polypeptide(L)'
;MRQRRKKTMRNGWFRETHIRIVKTVIILSLLPVFVFSQINLHIKGLKQDLSKNWLWIPQKSNVTVFWEDSGGNGLIDNYQIKCFDFDNQIEKQSINVNVSPDQNFVSFPDLKLGERYSFVVNALNNGNIVAHSDTAKILTGRIYSAAQDGQNIPWYQKYNILSGRMPMSIIGRGYVFDNSTKAGKIAFHLIWLAFLMGVVIWWFFCWRVLSFRKIFPLTKNRILLGRSYQGMYKYVSKDFKEIVTKWRRLVELANNHVREGLKNGTHSKIEDIEMENIKFWRESGFRVVRTLLNRIKDPSLNLKDYPAVRIIHAGLVNHELGGFLWGEVSREVDRAIENRASIEIEQLRRRSLLDWLWNLGTLTPLVGLLGTATGISHAFAMLTMLPTNISQSEIVKRLAGGIFEALWTTILGLFVGIGLMLLYYFYQNKLNWIYAKWEDIYVNISESL
;
A
#
# COMPACT_ATOMS: atom_id res chain seq x y z
N MET A 1 -43.70 -39.30 -100.25
CA MET A 1 -42.90 -39.14 -99.01
C MET A 1 -41.74 -38.17 -99.20
N ARG A 2 -42.01 -36.86 -99.31
CA ARG A 2 -41.00 -35.86 -99.67
C ARG A 2 -41.32 -34.49 -99.03
N GLN A 3 -41.54 -34.42 -97.71
CA GLN A 3 -41.81 -33.11 -97.06
C GLN A 3 -41.56 -33.02 -95.52
N ARG A 4 -40.68 -33.85 -94.94
CA ARG A 4 -40.39 -33.81 -93.48
C ARG A 4 -38.91 -33.76 -93.07
N ARG A 5 -38.00 -33.33 -93.95
CA ARG A 5 -36.54 -33.24 -93.65
C ARG A 5 -35.88 -31.86 -93.81
N LYS A 6 -36.64 -30.76 -93.87
CA LYS A 6 -36.08 -29.39 -94.02
C LYS A 6 -36.32 -28.43 -92.85
N LYS A 7 -36.97 -28.84 -91.76
CA LYS A 7 -37.30 -27.94 -90.63
C LYS A 7 -36.38 -28.07 -89.39
N THR A 8 -35.45 -29.03 -89.38
CA THR A 8 -34.56 -29.31 -88.23
C THR A 8 -33.11 -28.86 -88.41
N MET A 9 -32.73 -28.23 -89.52
CA MET A 9 -31.37 -27.69 -89.72
C MET A 9 -31.25 -26.17 -89.53
N ARG A 10 -32.35 -25.42 -89.36
CA ARG A 10 -32.27 -23.95 -89.22
C ARG A 10 -32.19 -23.46 -87.76
N ASN A 11 -32.52 -24.31 -86.79
CA ASN A 11 -32.50 -23.96 -85.36
C ASN A 11 -31.20 -24.36 -84.63
N GLY A 12 -30.32 -25.15 -85.27
CA GLY A 12 -29.00 -25.49 -84.72
C GLY A 12 -27.97 -24.38 -84.87
N TRP A 13 -27.97 -23.73 -86.05
CA TRP A 13 -26.95 -22.72 -86.38
C TRP A 13 -27.11 -21.39 -85.61
N PHE A 14 -28.35 -20.99 -85.30
CA PHE A 14 -28.62 -19.78 -84.51
C PHE A 14 -28.36 -19.96 -83.00
N ARG A 15 -28.42 -21.20 -82.50
CA ARG A 15 -28.11 -21.51 -81.09
C ARG A 15 -26.61 -21.60 -80.83
N GLU A 16 -25.83 -22.13 -81.77
CA GLU A 16 -24.37 -22.22 -81.60
C GLU A 16 -23.65 -20.87 -81.74
N THR A 17 -24.12 -19.97 -82.61
CA THR A 17 -23.53 -18.62 -82.75
C THR A 17 -23.90 -17.72 -81.57
N HIS A 18 -25.13 -17.76 -81.06
CA HIS A 18 -25.49 -17.03 -79.84
C HIS A 18 -24.80 -17.59 -78.58
N ILE A 19 -24.64 -18.91 -78.45
CA ILE A 19 -23.92 -19.49 -77.29
C ILE A 19 -22.42 -19.19 -77.36
N ARG A 20 -21.80 -19.15 -78.56
CA ARG A 20 -20.41 -18.72 -78.70
C ARG A 20 -20.24 -17.24 -78.45
N ILE A 21 -21.09 -16.36 -78.97
CA ILE A 21 -20.99 -14.90 -78.73
C ILE A 21 -21.28 -14.57 -77.26
N VAL A 22 -22.28 -15.20 -76.63
CA VAL A 22 -22.59 -15.00 -75.20
C VAL A 22 -21.49 -15.60 -74.31
N LYS A 23 -20.89 -16.76 -74.65
CA LYS A 23 -19.70 -17.26 -73.93
C LYS A 23 -18.47 -16.38 -74.13
N THR A 24 -18.25 -15.83 -75.33
CA THR A 24 -17.09 -14.97 -75.59
C THR A 24 -17.24 -13.60 -74.94
N VAL A 25 -18.46 -13.04 -74.89
CA VAL A 25 -18.77 -11.78 -74.20
C VAL A 25 -18.77 -11.94 -72.68
N ILE A 26 -19.24 -13.08 -72.13
CA ILE A 26 -19.18 -13.38 -70.69
C ILE A 26 -17.74 -13.69 -70.24
N ILE A 27 -16.92 -14.31 -71.08
CA ILE A 27 -15.49 -14.55 -70.78
C ILE A 27 -14.67 -13.25 -70.90
N LEU A 28 -15.06 -12.30 -71.75
CA LEU A 28 -14.42 -10.97 -71.82
C LEU A 28 -14.90 -9.99 -70.73
N SER A 29 -16.09 -10.18 -70.16
CA SER A 29 -16.63 -9.33 -69.08
C SER A 29 -16.37 -9.87 -67.66
N LEU A 30 -15.73 -11.04 -67.56
CA LEU A 30 -15.29 -11.68 -66.31
C LEU A 30 -13.77 -11.90 -66.28
N LEU A 31 -13.01 -11.11 -67.04
CA LEU A 31 -11.62 -10.87 -66.67
C LEU A 31 -11.65 -9.80 -65.59
N PRO A 32 -11.48 -10.14 -64.30
CA PRO A 32 -10.94 -9.14 -63.40
C PRO A 32 -9.65 -8.68 -64.05
N VAL A 33 -9.55 -7.39 -64.34
CA VAL A 33 -8.25 -6.75 -64.49
C VAL A 33 -7.59 -6.87 -63.11
N PHE A 34 -7.09 -8.06 -62.80
CA PHE A 34 -5.99 -8.24 -61.88
C PHE A 34 -4.81 -7.61 -62.58
N VAL A 35 -4.68 -6.29 -62.41
CA VAL A 35 -3.33 -5.74 -62.33
C VAL A 35 -2.71 -6.50 -61.17
N PHE A 36 -1.83 -7.44 -61.48
CA PHE A 36 -0.92 -8.00 -60.52
C PHE A 36 -0.19 -6.81 -59.87
N SER A 37 -0.60 -6.38 -58.68
CA SER A 37 0.32 -5.65 -57.81
C SER A 37 1.29 -6.73 -57.31
N GLN A 38 2.40 -6.93 -58.04
CA GLN A 38 3.49 -7.85 -57.65
C GLN A 38 4.23 -7.39 -56.37
N ILE A 39 3.69 -6.40 -55.65
CA ILE A 39 4.31 -5.74 -54.50
C ILE A 39 3.44 -6.04 -53.28
N ASN A 40 3.93 -6.93 -52.40
CA ASN A 40 3.37 -7.11 -51.07
C ASN A 40 4.01 -6.09 -50.14
N LEU A 41 3.19 -5.26 -49.50
CA LEU A 41 3.62 -4.24 -48.55
C LEU A 41 3.01 -4.55 -47.19
N HIS A 42 3.83 -4.78 -46.17
CA HIS A 42 3.36 -5.11 -44.82
C HIS A 42 4.06 -4.27 -43.75
N ILE A 43 3.34 -3.93 -42.68
CA ILE A 43 3.92 -3.21 -41.54
C ILE A 43 4.61 -4.22 -40.63
N LYS A 44 5.94 -4.25 -40.67
CA LYS A 44 6.79 -5.14 -39.87
C LYS A 44 6.63 -4.93 -38.37
N GLY A 45 6.38 -3.70 -37.93
CA GLY A 45 6.15 -3.40 -36.52
C GLY A 45 6.08 -1.92 -36.20
N LEU A 46 5.68 -1.64 -34.95
CA LEU A 46 5.64 -0.30 -34.38
C LEU A 46 6.57 -0.24 -33.18
N LYS A 47 7.46 0.75 -33.14
CA LYS A 47 8.27 1.07 -31.95
C LYS A 47 7.81 2.37 -31.34
N GLN A 48 7.76 2.42 -30.02
CA GLN A 48 7.29 3.58 -29.28
C GLN A 48 8.37 4.07 -28.31
N ASP A 49 8.77 5.34 -28.43
CA ASP A 49 9.70 5.99 -27.52
C ASP A 49 8.98 7.10 -26.73
N LEU A 50 9.15 7.09 -25.40
CA LEU A 50 8.45 7.99 -24.48
C LEU A 50 9.35 9.12 -24.01
N SER A 51 8.96 10.36 -24.28
CA SER A 51 9.59 11.54 -23.67
C SER A 51 9.05 11.71 -22.24
N LYS A 52 9.95 11.71 -21.25
CA LYS A 52 9.62 11.83 -19.83
C LYS A 52 10.10 13.16 -19.26
N ASN A 53 9.31 13.75 -18.37
CA ASN A 53 9.73 14.92 -17.59
C ASN A 53 10.63 14.48 -16.40
N TRP A 54 11.20 15.43 -15.66
CA TRP A 54 12.14 15.19 -14.56
C TRP A 54 11.61 14.27 -13.43
N LEU A 55 10.28 14.21 -13.24
CA LEU A 55 9.59 13.27 -12.34
C LEU A 55 9.37 11.87 -12.95
N TRP A 56 10.04 11.55 -14.06
CA TRP A 56 9.86 10.30 -14.83
C TRP A 56 8.44 10.10 -15.40
N ILE A 57 7.68 11.19 -15.55
CA ILE A 57 6.30 11.19 -16.06
C ILE A 57 6.33 11.33 -17.59
N PRO A 58 5.77 10.38 -18.36
CA PRO A 58 5.70 10.50 -19.82
C PRO A 58 4.76 11.66 -20.23
N GLN A 59 5.20 12.52 -21.15
CA GLN A 59 4.42 13.66 -21.66
C GLN A 59 4.04 13.55 -23.13
N LYS A 60 4.92 13.00 -23.97
CA LYS A 60 4.66 12.76 -25.39
C LYS A 60 5.21 11.41 -25.84
N SER A 61 4.62 10.85 -26.88
CA SER A 61 5.05 9.60 -27.49
C SER A 61 5.51 9.82 -28.91
N ASN A 62 6.70 9.32 -29.25
CA ASN A 62 7.15 9.22 -30.63
C ASN A 62 6.91 7.78 -31.09
N VAL A 63 6.17 7.61 -32.19
CA VAL A 63 5.88 6.29 -32.75
C VAL A 63 6.63 6.16 -34.07
N THR A 64 7.48 5.15 -34.15
CA THR A 64 8.22 4.81 -35.36
C THR A 64 7.58 3.59 -36.02
N VAL A 65 7.13 3.76 -37.26
CA VAL A 65 6.51 2.72 -38.08
C VAL A 65 7.57 2.10 -38.96
N PHE A 66 7.68 0.77 -38.96
CA PHE A 66 8.57 0.00 -39.83
C PHE A 66 7.73 -0.81 -40.83
N TRP A 67 8.11 -0.79 -42.10
CA TRP A 67 7.45 -1.58 -43.14
C TRP A 67 8.45 -2.39 -43.95
N GLU A 68 7.95 -3.40 -44.65
CA GLU A 68 8.73 -4.27 -45.52
C GLU A 68 7.97 -4.46 -46.84
N ASP A 69 8.69 -4.33 -47.94
CA ASP A 69 8.19 -4.41 -49.30
C ASP A 69 8.89 -5.55 -50.06
N SER A 70 8.12 -6.33 -50.80
CA SER A 70 8.66 -7.42 -51.64
C SER A 70 8.93 -6.99 -53.09
N GLY A 71 8.93 -5.69 -53.38
CA GLY A 71 9.03 -5.13 -54.73
C GLY A 71 10.49 -4.93 -55.15
N GLY A 72 10.86 -5.39 -56.35
CA GLY A 72 12.20 -5.16 -56.91
C GLY A 72 12.46 -3.67 -57.18
N ASN A 73 13.72 -3.24 -56.97
CA ASN A 73 14.19 -1.88 -57.18
C ASN A 73 13.74 -1.31 -58.54
N GLY A 74 12.88 -0.27 -58.51
CA GLY A 74 12.46 0.50 -59.69
C GLY A 74 10.95 0.60 -59.94
N LEU A 75 10.10 -0.02 -59.11
CA LEU A 75 8.62 0.04 -59.25
C LEU A 75 7.92 1.00 -58.28
N ILE A 76 8.63 1.60 -57.34
CA ILE A 76 8.09 2.49 -56.30
C ILE A 76 8.98 3.72 -56.27
N ASP A 77 8.37 4.91 -56.33
CA ASP A 77 9.08 6.18 -56.27
C ASP A 77 9.14 6.69 -54.83
N ASN A 78 7.97 6.69 -54.15
CA ASN A 78 7.80 7.23 -52.80
C ASN A 78 6.82 6.39 -51.98
N TYR A 79 6.98 6.43 -50.66
CA TYR A 79 6.03 5.91 -49.67
C TYR A 79 5.26 7.06 -49.02
N GLN A 80 3.94 6.90 -48.88
CA GLN A 80 3.11 7.82 -48.09
C GLN A 80 2.57 7.08 -46.87
N ILE A 81 2.98 7.53 -45.68
CA ILE A 81 2.53 6.99 -44.40
C ILE A 81 1.49 7.95 -43.82
N LYS A 82 0.28 7.46 -43.57
CA LYS A 82 -0.81 8.22 -42.97
C LYS A 82 -1.09 7.75 -41.55
N CYS A 83 -1.25 8.72 -40.66
CA CYS A 83 -1.65 8.53 -39.27
C CYS A 83 -3.10 9.03 -39.10
N PHE A 84 -3.98 8.14 -38.65
CA PHE A 84 -5.39 8.43 -38.39
C PHE A 84 -5.71 8.34 -36.90
N ASP A 85 -6.63 9.19 -36.46
CA ASP A 85 -7.32 9.03 -35.18
C ASP A 85 -8.27 7.84 -35.28
N PHE A 86 -8.12 6.86 -34.39
CA PHE A 86 -8.86 5.60 -34.49
C PHE A 86 -10.38 5.81 -34.41
N ASP A 87 -10.84 6.68 -33.52
CA ASP A 87 -12.26 6.83 -33.20
C ASP A 87 -13.03 7.60 -34.29
N ASN A 88 -12.38 8.59 -34.90
CA ASN A 88 -13.03 9.48 -35.87
C ASN A 88 -12.59 9.23 -37.32
N GLN A 89 -11.58 8.36 -37.56
CA GLN A 89 -10.98 8.11 -38.88
C GLN A 89 -10.48 9.40 -39.57
N ILE A 90 -10.19 10.44 -38.79
CA ILE A 90 -9.69 11.72 -39.29
C ILE A 90 -8.17 11.60 -39.46
N GLU A 91 -7.68 11.92 -40.65
CA GLU A 91 -6.25 12.00 -40.94
C GLU A 91 -5.61 13.13 -40.12
N LYS A 92 -4.66 12.77 -39.24
CA LYS A 92 -3.97 13.72 -38.36
C LYS A 92 -2.68 14.22 -38.98
N GLN A 93 -1.89 13.31 -39.54
CA GLN A 93 -0.57 13.59 -40.11
C GLN A 93 -0.28 12.64 -41.26
N SER A 94 0.30 13.15 -42.34
CA SER A 94 0.80 12.38 -43.48
C SER A 94 2.25 12.73 -43.75
N ILE A 95 3.11 11.73 -43.87
CA ILE A 95 4.52 11.93 -44.19
C ILE A 95 4.83 11.17 -45.48
N ASN A 96 5.38 11.87 -46.46
CA ASN A 96 5.88 11.28 -47.69
C ASN A 96 7.38 11.06 -47.55
N VAL A 97 7.85 9.86 -47.86
CA VAL A 97 9.26 9.46 -47.83
C VAL A 97 9.68 8.97 -49.20
N ASN A 98 10.76 9.52 -49.72
CA ASN A 98 11.33 9.07 -50.99
C ASN A 98 12.09 7.76 -50.78
N VAL A 99 12.01 6.84 -51.74
CA VAL A 99 12.65 5.53 -51.62
C VAL A 99 14.17 5.70 -51.48
N SER A 100 14.72 5.18 -50.38
CA SER A 100 16.16 5.15 -50.08
C SER A 100 16.53 3.77 -49.55
N PRO A 101 17.72 3.21 -49.87
CA PRO A 101 18.06 1.80 -49.61
C PRO A 101 17.95 1.33 -48.15
N ASP A 102 18.02 2.26 -47.18
CA ASP A 102 18.10 1.97 -45.75
C ASP A 102 17.00 2.65 -44.88
N GLN A 103 15.97 3.26 -45.48
CA GLN A 103 14.94 4.03 -44.74
C GLN A 103 13.52 3.46 -44.89
N ASN A 104 13.31 2.24 -44.42
CA ASN A 104 11.97 1.65 -44.28
C ASN A 104 11.34 1.95 -42.91
N PHE A 105 11.55 3.17 -42.40
CA PHE A 105 10.94 3.62 -41.16
C PHE A 105 10.63 5.12 -41.13
N VAL A 106 9.55 5.49 -40.46
CA VAL A 106 9.14 6.89 -40.24
C VAL A 106 8.72 7.07 -38.80
N SER A 107 9.22 8.13 -38.17
CA SER A 107 8.80 8.53 -36.84
C SER A 107 7.76 9.65 -36.91
N PHE A 108 6.65 9.46 -36.21
CA PHE A 108 5.65 10.48 -35.94
C PHE A 108 5.94 11.08 -34.55
N PRO A 109 6.50 12.30 -34.50
CA PRO A 109 6.82 12.94 -33.23
C PRO A 109 5.56 13.51 -32.57
N ASP A 110 5.61 13.65 -31.24
CA ASP A 110 4.66 14.43 -30.45
C ASP A 110 3.20 13.93 -30.45
N LEU A 111 2.97 12.62 -30.61
CA LEU A 111 1.63 12.05 -30.46
C LEU A 111 1.17 12.13 -28.99
N LYS A 112 -0.10 12.51 -28.79
CA LYS A 112 -0.71 12.67 -27.47
C LYS A 112 -0.85 11.33 -26.77
N LEU A 113 -0.43 11.25 -25.51
CA LEU A 113 -0.53 10.02 -24.72
C LEU A 113 -1.97 9.66 -24.37
N GLY A 114 -2.32 8.38 -24.49
CA GLY A 114 -3.65 7.85 -24.16
C GLY A 114 -4.65 7.87 -25.33
N GLU A 115 -4.24 8.34 -26.50
CA GLU A 115 -5.03 8.29 -27.74
C GLU A 115 -4.65 7.06 -28.58
N ARG A 116 -5.64 6.53 -29.32
CA ARG A 116 -5.49 5.40 -30.24
C ARG A 116 -5.22 5.93 -31.64
N TYR A 117 -4.13 5.48 -32.24
CA TYR A 117 -3.78 5.84 -33.61
C TYR A 117 -3.71 4.59 -34.49
N SER A 118 -4.11 4.75 -35.75
CA SER A 118 -3.93 3.74 -36.79
C SER A 118 -3.03 4.28 -37.90
N PHE A 119 -2.13 3.43 -38.37
CA PHE A 119 -1.15 3.73 -39.41
C PHE A 119 -1.39 2.88 -40.64
N VAL A 120 -1.29 3.51 -41.81
CA VAL A 120 -1.37 2.86 -43.12
C VAL A 120 -0.23 3.39 -43.99
N VAL A 121 0.46 2.49 -44.69
CA VAL A 121 1.53 2.81 -45.63
C VAL A 121 1.06 2.54 -47.06
N ASN A 122 1.21 3.54 -47.93
CA ASN A 122 0.88 3.45 -49.34
C ASN A 122 2.16 3.56 -50.17
N ALA A 123 2.35 2.67 -51.15
CA ALA A 123 3.42 2.78 -52.14
C ALA A 123 2.91 3.56 -53.35
N LEU A 124 3.67 4.57 -53.79
CA LEU A 124 3.34 5.45 -54.92
C LEU A 124 4.33 5.24 -56.06
N ASN A 125 3.82 5.22 -57.29
CA ASN A 125 4.60 5.27 -58.53
C ASN A 125 3.94 6.31 -59.45
N ASN A 126 4.71 7.31 -59.87
CA ASN A 126 4.24 8.45 -60.66
C ASN A 126 2.99 9.14 -60.08
N GLY A 127 2.91 9.22 -58.75
CA GLY A 127 1.81 9.84 -58.01
C GLY A 127 0.55 8.96 -57.83
N ASN A 128 0.50 7.77 -58.43
CA ASN A 128 -0.60 6.82 -58.26
C ASN A 128 -0.26 5.76 -57.23
N ILE A 129 -1.26 5.35 -56.44
CA ILE A 129 -1.08 4.31 -55.41
C ILE A 129 -1.04 2.95 -56.09
N VAL A 130 0.10 2.26 -55.95
CA VAL A 130 0.37 0.95 -56.57
C VAL A 130 0.24 -0.21 -55.59
N ALA A 131 0.35 0.04 -54.28
CA ALA A 131 0.11 -0.94 -53.22
C ALA A 131 -0.28 -0.28 -51.89
N HIS A 132 -1.03 -1.00 -51.07
CA HIS A 132 -1.47 -0.59 -49.73
C HIS A 132 -1.04 -1.61 -48.68
N SER A 133 -0.63 -1.15 -47.50
CA SER A 133 -0.32 -2.03 -46.37
C SER A 133 -1.52 -2.36 -45.50
N ASP A 134 -1.36 -3.38 -44.66
CA ASP A 134 -2.24 -3.62 -43.52
C ASP A 134 -2.27 -2.42 -42.56
N THR A 135 -3.37 -2.26 -41.82
CA THR A 135 -3.53 -1.19 -40.82
C THR A 135 -2.95 -1.62 -39.47
N ALA A 136 -1.91 -0.93 -39.00
CA ALA A 136 -1.35 -1.15 -37.67
C ALA A 136 -1.98 -0.19 -36.65
N LYS A 137 -2.39 -0.70 -35.49
CA LYS A 137 -3.06 0.08 -34.43
C LYS A 137 -2.19 0.13 -33.18
N ILE A 138 -2.10 1.29 -32.53
CA ILE A 138 -1.36 1.45 -31.28
C ILE A 138 -2.09 2.41 -30.32
N LEU A 139 -2.01 2.10 -29.03
CA LEU A 139 -2.38 3.02 -27.95
C LEU A 139 -1.12 3.67 -27.42
N THR A 140 -0.99 4.98 -27.62
CA THR A 140 0.18 5.73 -27.17
C THR A 140 0.24 5.76 -25.63
N GLY A 141 1.39 5.43 -25.07
CA GLY A 141 1.65 5.47 -23.62
C GLY A 141 1.52 4.13 -22.90
N ARG A 142 1.26 3.02 -23.60
CA ARG A 142 1.23 1.67 -23.04
C ARG A 142 2.00 0.69 -23.94
N ILE A 143 2.89 -0.11 -23.36
CA ILE A 143 3.48 -1.28 -24.03
C ILE A 143 2.51 -2.45 -23.79
N TYR A 144 1.57 -2.71 -24.71
CA TYR A 144 0.80 -3.96 -24.68
C TYR A 144 0.55 -4.49 -26.10
N SER A 145 0.86 -5.77 -26.29
CA SER A 145 0.46 -6.58 -27.44
C SER A 145 -1.05 -6.53 -27.65
N ALA A 146 -1.44 -6.43 -28.91
CA ALA A 146 -2.81 -6.42 -29.38
C ALA A 146 -3.60 -7.63 -28.84
N ALA A 147 -4.49 -7.44 -27.86
CA ALA A 147 -5.61 -8.36 -27.56
C ALA A 147 -6.63 -7.93 -26.49
N GLN A 148 -6.46 -6.86 -25.69
CA GLN A 148 -7.48 -6.50 -24.68
C GLN A 148 -7.79 -5.00 -24.65
N ASP A 149 -9.04 -4.67 -24.98
CA ASP A 149 -9.67 -3.36 -24.83
C ASP A 149 -9.75 -2.98 -23.34
N GLY A 150 -8.72 -2.29 -22.84
CA GLY A 150 -8.71 -1.68 -21.51
C GLY A 150 -9.26 -0.25 -21.56
N GLN A 151 -10.32 0.02 -20.79
CA GLN A 151 -10.92 1.35 -20.65
C GLN A 151 -9.88 2.42 -20.24
N ASN A 152 -10.05 3.63 -20.78
CA ASN A 152 -9.26 4.81 -20.46
C ASN A 152 -9.54 5.27 -19.02
N ILE A 153 -8.52 5.27 -18.15
CA ILE A 153 -8.66 5.76 -16.78
C ILE A 153 -7.88 7.07 -16.66
N PRO A 154 -8.54 8.19 -16.32
CA PRO A 154 -7.91 9.51 -16.22
C PRO A 154 -6.68 9.53 -15.30
N TRP A 155 -5.68 10.34 -15.64
CA TRP A 155 -4.41 10.45 -14.91
C TRP A 155 -4.58 10.87 -13.43
N TYR A 156 -5.61 11.67 -13.10
CA TYR A 156 -5.89 12.09 -11.72
C TYR A 156 -6.43 10.94 -10.85
N GLN A 157 -7.08 9.93 -11.44
CA GLN A 157 -7.48 8.70 -10.74
C GLN A 157 -6.31 7.75 -10.48
N LYS A 158 -5.11 8.05 -11.01
CA LYS A 158 -3.91 7.23 -10.85
C LYS A 158 -3.09 7.58 -9.62
N TYR A 159 -3.25 8.78 -9.05
CA TYR A 159 -2.34 9.32 -8.02
C TYR A 159 -3.02 9.94 -6.79
N ASN A 160 -4.33 9.76 -6.60
CA ASN A 160 -4.94 10.15 -5.32
C ASN A 160 -4.43 9.19 -4.24
N ILE A 161 -3.57 9.68 -3.34
CA ILE A 161 -2.94 8.91 -2.27
C ILE A 161 -3.98 8.24 -1.37
N LEU A 162 -5.21 8.73 -1.29
CA LEU A 162 -6.30 8.12 -0.49
C LEU A 162 -7.09 7.04 -1.26
N SER A 163 -6.80 6.82 -2.54
CA SER A 163 -7.51 5.84 -3.35
C SER A 163 -7.05 4.42 -3.05
N GLY A 164 -8.00 3.50 -2.85
CA GLY A 164 -7.75 2.05 -2.72
C GLY A 164 -7.14 1.42 -3.97
N ARG A 165 -7.12 2.15 -5.08
CA ARG A 165 -6.39 1.79 -6.29
C ARG A 165 -4.87 1.92 -6.14
N MET A 166 -4.39 2.83 -5.29
CA MET A 166 -2.97 3.11 -5.09
C MET A 166 -2.13 1.86 -4.79
N PRO A 167 -2.45 1.04 -3.78
CA PRO A 167 -1.62 -0.12 -3.45
C PRO A 167 -1.48 -1.08 -4.64
N MET A 168 -2.56 -1.30 -5.38
CA MET A 168 -2.53 -2.15 -6.59
C MET A 168 -1.78 -1.50 -7.75
N SER A 169 -1.85 -0.18 -7.90
CA SER A 169 -1.10 0.54 -8.93
C SER A 169 0.42 0.51 -8.71
N ILE A 170 0.87 0.60 -7.46
CA ILE A 170 2.30 0.57 -7.08
C ILE A 170 2.93 -0.76 -7.48
N ILE A 171 2.21 -1.87 -7.34
CA ILE A 171 2.68 -3.21 -7.72
C ILE A 171 2.39 -3.57 -9.19
N GLY A 172 1.98 -2.60 -10.03
CA GLY A 172 1.67 -2.82 -11.44
C GLY A 172 0.38 -3.60 -11.71
N ARG A 173 -0.49 -3.76 -10.72
CA ARG A 173 -1.77 -4.52 -10.80
C ARG A 173 -3.01 -3.64 -10.65
N GLY A 174 -2.95 -2.37 -11.04
CA GLY A 174 -4.09 -1.43 -10.93
C GLY A 174 -5.38 -1.93 -11.59
N TYR A 175 -5.27 -2.71 -12.66
CA TYR A 175 -6.41 -3.31 -13.36
C TYR A 175 -7.30 -4.19 -12.45
N VAL A 176 -6.73 -4.81 -11.41
CA VAL A 176 -7.48 -5.64 -10.47
C VAL A 176 -8.49 -4.79 -9.68
N PHE A 177 -8.09 -3.60 -9.25
CA PHE A 177 -9.04 -2.67 -8.63
C PHE A 177 -10.06 -2.18 -9.66
N ASP A 178 -9.61 -1.89 -10.89
CA ASP A 178 -10.45 -1.29 -11.93
C ASP A 178 -11.59 -2.24 -12.36
N ASN A 179 -11.28 -3.53 -12.49
CA ASN A 179 -12.22 -4.59 -12.84
C ASN A 179 -13.05 -5.11 -11.65
N SER A 180 -12.62 -4.83 -10.42
CA SER A 180 -13.35 -5.29 -9.23
C SER A 180 -14.75 -4.70 -9.12
N THR A 181 -15.62 -5.45 -8.43
CA THR A 181 -17.00 -5.05 -8.15
C THR A 181 -17.05 -3.77 -7.31
N LYS A 182 -18.21 -3.11 -7.25
CA LYS A 182 -18.40 -1.92 -6.37
C LYS A 182 -18.03 -2.24 -4.91
N ALA A 183 -18.43 -3.41 -4.41
CA ALA A 183 -18.09 -3.87 -3.07
C ALA A 183 -16.59 -4.15 -2.92
N GLY A 184 -15.96 -4.76 -3.93
CA GLY A 184 -14.50 -4.96 -3.97
C GLY A 184 -13.73 -3.64 -3.93
N LYS A 185 -14.16 -2.63 -4.70
CA LYS A 185 -13.58 -1.28 -4.67
C LYS A 185 -13.67 -0.65 -3.29
N ILE A 186 -14.83 -0.76 -2.62
CA ILE A 186 -15.00 -0.29 -1.24
C ILE A 186 -14.04 -1.01 -0.30
N ALA A 187 -13.91 -2.34 -0.42
CA ALA A 187 -12.97 -3.11 0.39
C ALA A 187 -11.52 -2.65 0.18
N PHE A 188 -11.09 -2.44 -1.07
CA PHE A 188 -9.75 -1.90 -1.37
C PHE A 188 -9.53 -0.51 -0.74
N HIS A 189 -10.54 0.38 -0.78
CA HIS A 189 -10.45 1.68 -0.12
C HIS A 189 -10.32 1.55 1.39
N LEU A 190 -11.15 0.73 2.03
CA LEU A 190 -11.13 0.53 3.48
C LEU A 190 -9.81 -0.08 3.95
N ILE A 191 -9.28 -1.09 3.26
CA ILE A 191 -7.99 -1.71 3.56
C ILE A 191 -6.87 -0.66 3.47
N TRP A 192 -6.88 0.15 2.42
CA TRP A 192 -5.87 1.18 2.21
C TRP A 192 -5.94 2.31 3.23
N LEU A 193 -7.16 2.76 3.59
CA LEU A 193 -7.37 3.74 4.65
C LEU A 193 -6.94 3.20 6.01
N ALA A 194 -7.20 1.93 6.32
CA ALA A 194 -6.75 1.29 7.54
C ALA A 194 -5.22 1.25 7.62
N PHE A 195 -4.54 0.94 6.50
CA PHE A 195 -3.08 1.02 6.41
C PHE A 195 -2.57 2.44 6.69
N LEU A 196 -3.10 3.45 6.00
CA LEU A 196 -2.67 4.84 6.17
C LEU A 196 -2.92 5.34 7.60
N MET A 197 -4.08 5.05 8.16
CA MET A 197 -4.41 5.41 9.54
C MET A 197 -3.47 4.72 10.53
N GLY A 198 -3.14 3.45 10.31
CA GLY A 198 -2.15 2.74 11.12
C GLY A 198 -0.76 3.35 11.05
N VAL A 199 -0.30 3.78 9.87
CA VAL A 199 0.98 4.51 9.71
C VAL A 199 0.95 5.84 10.45
N VAL A 200 -0.15 6.60 10.37
CA VAL A 200 -0.32 7.87 11.10
C VAL A 200 -0.27 7.65 12.61
N ILE A 201 -1.02 6.66 13.12
CA ILE A 201 -1.04 6.30 14.54
C ILE A 201 0.37 5.92 15.00
N TRP A 202 1.04 5.05 14.25
CA TRP A 202 2.38 4.61 14.57
C TRP A 202 3.38 5.78 14.65
N TRP A 203 3.40 6.64 13.63
CA TRP A 203 4.37 7.72 13.50
C TRP A 203 4.14 8.86 14.50
N PHE A 204 2.89 9.33 14.62
CA PHE A 204 2.59 10.51 15.43
C PHE A 204 2.30 10.19 16.89
N PHE A 205 1.75 9.01 17.19
CA PHE A 205 1.31 8.66 18.53
C PHE A 205 2.22 7.61 19.16
N CYS A 206 2.27 6.37 18.65
CA CYS A 206 3.03 5.30 19.30
C CYS A 206 4.52 5.64 19.45
N TRP A 207 5.18 6.04 18.36
CA TRP A 207 6.61 6.37 18.38
C TRP A 207 6.94 7.53 19.31
N ARG A 208 6.10 8.57 19.34
CA ARG A 208 6.33 9.78 20.12
C ARG A 208 5.94 9.68 21.59
N VAL A 209 4.86 8.98 21.90
CA VAL A 209 4.32 8.83 23.26
C VAL A 209 5.10 7.75 24.00
N LEU A 210 5.32 6.60 23.38
CA LEU A 210 6.03 5.47 23.99
C LEU A 210 7.55 5.59 23.84
N SER A 211 8.06 6.79 23.62
CA SER A 211 9.51 7.02 23.59
C SER A 211 10.09 6.91 24.99
N PHE A 212 11.15 6.14 25.15
CA PHE A 212 11.80 5.90 26.45
C PHE A 212 12.20 7.21 27.15
N ARG A 213 12.59 8.22 26.36
CA ARG A 213 12.99 9.56 26.81
C ARG A 213 11.85 10.39 27.43
N LYS A 214 10.59 10.00 27.26
CA LYS A 214 9.44 10.66 27.91
C LYS A 214 8.95 9.91 29.13
N ILE A 215 9.39 8.67 29.30
CA ILE A 215 8.93 7.75 30.33
C ILE A 215 9.88 7.80 31.53
N PHE A 216 11.20 7.77 31.24
CA PHE A 216 12.25 7.86 32.24
C PHE A 216 13.12 9.11 32.00
N PRO A 217 13.58 9.79 33.07
CA PRO A 217 14.53 10.89 32.95
C PRO A 217 15.89 10.35 32.51
N LEU A 218 16.35 10.68 31.29
CA LEU A 218 17.62 10.19 30.72
C LEU A 218 18.69 11.28 30.69
N THR A 219 19.94 10.90 30.96
CA THR A 219 21.10 11.83 31.05
C THR A 219 21.63 12.36 29.73
N LYS A 220 21.40 11.69 28.58
CA LYS A 220 21.92 12.13 27.28
C LYS A 220 20.97 11.80 26.12
N ASN A 221 20.94 12.69 25.12
CA ASN A 221 20.21 12.56 23.87
C ASN A 221 20.86 11.56 22.87
N ARG A 222 21.53 10.51 23.34
CA ARG A 222 22.12 9.50 22.43
C ARG A 222 21.02 8.69 21.76
N ILE A 223 21.13 8.55 20.44
CA ILE A 223 20.28 7.66 19.64
C ILE A 223 20.58 6.24 20.12
N LEU A 224 19.65 5.66 20.88
CA LEU A 224 19.80 4.34 21.50
C LEU A 224 19.28 3.24 20.56
N LEU A 225 19.64 3.32 19.27
CA LEU A 225 19.26 2.29 18.30
C LEU A 225 19.91 0.95 18.68
N GLY A 226 19.14 -0.14 18.58
CA GLY A 226 19.66 -1.51 18.75
C GLY A 226 20.00 -1.92 20.19
N ARG A 227 19.69 -1.12 21.21
CA ARG A 227 19.91 -1.50 22.61
C ARG A 227 18.67 -2.10 23.25
N SER A 228 18.86 -3.11 24.09
CA SER A 228 17.79 -3.64 24.93
C SER A 228 17.25 -2.56 25.87
N TYR A 229 15.99 -2.70 26.28
CA TYR A 229 15.36 -1.77 27.22
C TYR A 229 16.16 -1.64 28.53
N GLN A 230 16.72 -2.75 29.03
CA GLN A 230 17.61 -2.77 30.20
C GLN A 230 18.90 -1.98 29.95
N GLY A 231 19.47 -2.07 28.74
CA GLY A 231 20.60 -1.26 28.32
C GLY A 231 20.29 0.23 28.29
N MET A 232 19.07 0.62 27.92
CA MET A 232 18.61 2.01 27.97
C MET A 232 18.43 2.52 29.41
N TYR A 233 17.91 1.67 30.31
CA TYR A 233 17.72 2.01 31.73
C TYR A 233 19.04 2.39 32.45
N LYS A 234 20.20 1.88 31.99
CA LYS A 234 21.51 2.28 32.54
C LYS A 234 21.74 3.80 32.50
N TYR A 235 21.12 4.51 31.55
CA TYR A 235 21.29 5.95 31.31
C TYR A 235 20.30 6.85 32.05
N VAL A 236 19.45 6.29 32.91
CA VAL A 236 18.54 7.07 33.77
C VAL A 236 19.32 8.04 34.65
N SER A 237 18.75 9.23 34.87
CA SER A 237 19.37 10.34 35.59
C SER A 237 19.89 9.91 36.95
N LYS A 238 21.07 10.45 37.31
CA LYS A 238 21.66 10.23 38.63
C LYS A 238 20.72 10.73 39.71
N ASP A 239 20.04 11.86 39.48
CA ASP A 239 19.07 12.43 40.42
C ASP A 239 17.90 11.49 40.72
N PHE A 240 17.30 10.88 39.69
CA PHE A 240 16.21 9.94 39.89
C PHE A 240 16.66 8.70 40.65
N LYS A 241 17.82 8.13 40.28
CA LYS A 241 18.39 6.98 41.00
C LYS A 241 18.69 7.35 42.45
N GLU A 242 19.26 8.52 42.69
CA GLU A 242 19.58 9.00 44.04
C GLU A 242 18.32 9.17 44.89
N ILE A 243 17.22 9.67 44.33
CA ILE A 243 15.93 9.79 45.04
C ILE A 243 15.44 8.40 45.49
N VAL A 244 15.40 7.44 44.56
CA VAL A 244 14.97 6.06 44.86
C VAL A 244 15.87 5.40 45.90
N THR A 245 17.19 5.50 45.74
CA THR A 245 18.15 4.90 46.67
C THR A 245 18.11 5.56 48.05
N LYS A 246 18.00 6.88 48.14
CA LYS A 246 17.87 7.58 49.42
C LYS A 246 16.57 7.25 50.13
N TRP A 247 15.48 7.10 49.38
CA TRP A 247 14.21 6.68 49.96
C TRP A 247 14.30 5.26 50.52
N ARG A 248 14.78 4.29 49.74
CA ARG A 248 15.02 2.92 50.23
C ARG A 248 15.88 2.90 51.49
N ARG A 249 17.02 3.62 51.48
CA ARG A 249 17.92 3.69 52.64
C ARG A 249 17.22 4.29 53.87
N LEU A 250 16.34 5.26 53.69
CA LEU A 250 15.55 5.81 54.80
C LEU A 250 14.67 4.73 55.44
N VAL A 251 14.01 3.92 54.62
CA VAL A 251 13.17 2.83 55.10
C VAL A 251 13.99 1.77 55.85
N GLU A 252 15.12 1.35 55.28
CA GLU A 252 16.06 0.43 55.96
C GLU A 252 16.53 0.99 57.31
N LEU A 253 16.80 2.30 57.39
CA LEU A 253 17.18 2.97 58.64
C LEU A 253 16.03 2.99 59.66
N ALA A 254 14.79 3.24 59.22
CA ALA A 254 13.60 3.21 60.08
C ALA A 254 13.42 1.81 60.70
N ASN A 255 13.49 0.77 59.86
CA ASN A 255 13.33 -0.61 60.29
C ASN A 255 14.46 -1.09 61.20
N ASN A 256 15.70 -0.67 60.94
CA ASN A 256 16.82 -0.95 61.85
C ASN A 256 16.67 -0.22 63.19
N HIS A 257 16.22 1.04 63.19
CA HIS A 257 16.00 1.81 64.41
C HIS A 257 14.96 1.15 65.32
N VAL A 258 13.83 0.74 64.75
CA VAL A 258 12.80 -0.03 65.47
C VAL A 258 13.39 -1.33 66.03
N ARG A 259 14.15 -2.09 65.22
CA ARG A 259 14.76 -3.35 65.63
C ARG A 259 15.80 -3.17 66.76
N GLU A 260 16.58 -2.09 66.73
CA GLU A 260 17.57 -1.78 67.78
C GLU A 260 16.89 -1.31 69.07
N GLY A 261 15.86 -0.46 68.96
CA GLY A 261 15.05 -0.04 70.11
C GLY A 261 14.43 -1.24 70.84
N LEU A 262 13.90 -2.21 70.09
CA LEU A 262 13.36 -3.46 70.64
C LEU A 262 14.42 -4.36 71.30
N LYS A 263 15.67 -4.32 70.84
CA LYS A 263 16.77 -5.10 71.45
C LYS A 263 17.29 -4.49 72.74
N ASN A 264 17.25 -3.16 72.84
CA ASN A 264 17.84 -2.42 73.95
C ASN A 264 16.87 -2.22 75.14
N GLY A 265 15.57 -2.49 74.98
CA GLY A 265 14.57 -2.37 76.03
C GLY A 265 13.75 -3.64 76.26
N THR A 266 13.12 -3.75 77.44
CA THR A 266 12.14 -4.79 77.79
C THR A 266 10.79 -4.50 77.14
N HIS A 267 10.68 -4.70 75.83
CA HIS A 267 9.51 -4.31 75.05
C HIS A 267 8.83 -5.54 74.43
N SER A 268 7.63 -5.88 74.92
CA SER A 268 6.85 -7.05 74.48
C SER A 268 5.51 -6.68 73.83
N LYS A 269 5.23 -5.38 73.63
CA LYS A 269 3.94 -4.87 73.11
C LYS A 269 4.12 -4.07 71.82
N ILE A 270 3.06 -4.07 70.99
CA ILE A 270 2.99 -3.32 69.72
C ILE A 270 3.18 -1.80 69.94
N GLU A 271 2.72 -1.29 71.08
CA GLU A 271 2.84 0.13 71.47
C GLU A 271 4.31 0.62 71.51
N ASP A 272 5.24 -0.26 71.91
CA ASP A 272 6.66 0.08 71.99
C ASP A 272 7.29 0.24 70.60
N ILE A 273 6.84 -0.58 69.64
CA ILE A 273 7.25 -0.52 68.23
C ILE A 273 6.82 0.81 67.61
N GLU A 274 5.57 1.20 67.86
CA GLU A 274 4.99 2.45 67.36
C GLU A 274 5.74 3.65 67.94
N MET A 275 6.06 3.64 69.23
CA MET A 275 6.79 4.73 69.89
C MET A 275 8.20 4.93 69.33
N GLU A 276 8.97 3.85 69.12
CA GLU A 276 10.30 3.96 68.51
C GLU A 276 10.23 4.43 67.04
N ASN A 277 9.24 3.96 66.27
CA ASN A 277 9.03 4.45 64.91
C ASN A 277 8.68 5.95 64.91
N ILE A 278 7.75 6.39 65.76
CA ILE A 278 7.38 7.81 65.91
C ILE A 278 8.61 8.67 66.21
N LYS A 279 9.50 8.20 67.10
CA LYS A 279 10.74 8.90 67.46
C LYS A 279 11.66 9.09 66.26
N PHE A 280 11.94 8.02 65.52
CA PHE A 280 12.75 8.06 64.30
C PHE A 280 12.19 9.06 63.27
N TRP A 281 10.88 9.00 63.03
CA TRP A 281 10.22 9.85 62.04
C TRP A 281 10.19 11.33 62.42
N ARG A 282 10.02 11.61 63.72
CA ARG A 282 10.09 12.97 64.27
C ARG A 282 11.49 13.57 64.16
N GLU A 283 12.53 12.79 64.45
CA GLU A 283 13.91 13.28 64.51
C GLU A 283 14.56 13.40 63.12
N SER A 284 14.30 12.43 62.24
CA SER A 284 15.04 12.30 60.98
C SER A 284 14.17 12.03 59.76
N GLY A 285 13.23 11.08 59.83
CA GLY A 285 12.57 10.54 58.64
C GLY A 285 11.80 11.56 57.83
N PHE A 286 11.02 12.41 58.50
CA PHE A 286 10.22 13.44 57.86
C PHE A 286 11.07 14.46 57.08
N ARG A 287 12.22 14.86 57.63
CA ARG A 287 13.15 15.80 56.99
C ARG A 287 13.72 15.21 55.70
N VAL A 288 14.04 13.92 55.70
CA VAL A 288 14.58 13.22 54.53
C VAL A 288 13.52 13.14 53.44
N VAL A 289 12.30 12.66 53.73
CA VAL A 289 11.21 12.58 52.74
C VAL A 289 10.89 13.95 52.15
N ARG A 290 10.78 14.99 52.98
CA ARG A 290 10.55 16.36 52.53
C ARG A 290 11.65 16.88 51.61
N THR A 291 12.91 16.55 51.90
CA THR A 291 14.04 16.90 51.04
C THR A 291 13.94 16.22 49.68
N LEU A 292 13.55 14.94 49.64
CA LEU A 292 13.33 14.20 48.40
C LEU A 292 12.18 14.77 47.57
N LEU A 293 11.05 15.10 48.23
CA LEU A 293 9.91 15.74 47.58
C LEU A 293 10.25 17.12 47.01
N ASN A 294 11.02 17.92 47.74
CA ASN A 294 11.50 19.22 47.25
C ASN A 294 12.41 19.06 46.03
N ARG A 295 13.27 18.04 46.01
CA ARG A 295 14.12 17.74 44.84
C ARG A 295 13.30 17.28 43.63
N ILE A 296 12.24 16.51 43.82
CA ILE A 296 11.29 16.21 42.72
C ILE A 296 10.62 17.48 42.23
N LYS A 297 10.30 18.42 43.15
CA LYS A 297 9.59 19.65 42.84
C LYS A 297 10.45 20.72 42.17
N ASP A 298 11.77 20.62 42.26
CA ASP A 298 12.75 21.53 41.70
C ASP A 298 12.58 21.67 40.17
N PRO A 299 12.23 22.87 39.67
CA PRO A 299 12.10 23.12 38.23
C PRO A 299 13.39 22.89 37.44
N SER A 300 14.57 23.05 38.08
CA SER A 300 15.87 22.91 37.40
C SER A 300 16.15 21.48 36.92
N LEU A 301 15.56 20.47 37.58
CA LEU A 301 15.75 19.06 37.26
C LEU A 301 14.71 18.51 36.27
N ASN A 302 13.62 19.25 36.05
CA ASN A 302 12.50 18.90 35.18
C ASN A 302 11.98 17.45 35.37
N LEU A 303 11.94 16.95 36.61
CA LEU A 303 11.62 15.54 36.89
C LEU A 303 10.11 15.24 36.89
N LYS A 304 9.25 16.21 37.20
CA LYS A 304 7.80 16.03 37.37
C LYS A 304 7.07 15.49 36.14
N ASP A 305 7.62 15.76 34.95
CA ASP A 305 6.98 15.39 33.69
C ASP A 305 7.10 13.90 33.36
N TYR A 306 7.96 13.18 34.07
CA TYR A 306 8.18 11.76 33.85
C TYR A 306 7.18 10.89 34.63
N PRO A 307 6.47 9.96 33.97
CA PRO A 307 5.61 8.97 34.63
C PRO A 307 6.31 8.24 35.78
N ALA A 308 7.55 7.79 35.56
CA ALA A 308 8.34 7.08 36.58
C ALA A 308 8.54 7.93 37.86
N VAL A 309 8.71 9.25 37.71
CA VAL A 309 8.89 10.17 38.84
C VAL A 309 7.56 10.39 39.56
N ARG A 310 6.46 10.53 38.83
CA ARG A 310 5.13 10.72 39.43
C ARG A 310 4.69 9.52 40.27
N ILE A 311 5.07 8.31 39.87
CA ILE A 311 4.84 7.08 40.63
C ILE A 311 5.58 7.13 41.98
N ILE A 312 6.89 7.41 41.95
CA ILE A 312 7.71 7.55 43.17
C ILE A 312 7.22 8.72 44.05
N HIS A 313 6.82 9.82 43.44
CA HIS A 313 6.25 10.97 44.16
C HIS A 313 4.97 10.59 44.91
N ALA A 314 4.09 9.78 44.33
CA ALA A 314 2.86 9.33 45.01
C ALA A 314 3.20 8.51 46.26
N GLY A 315 4.17 7.60 46.18
CA GLY A 315 4.66 6.85 47.34
C GLY A 315 5.28 7.74 48.41
N LEU A 316 6.17 8.67 48.04
CA LEU A 316 6.81 9.60 48.98
C LEU A 316 5.82 10.51 49.69
N VAL A 317 4.75 10.96 49.02
CA VAL A 317 3.71 11.79 49.65
C VAL A 317 2.95 11.01 50.72
N ASN A 318 2.57 9.75 50.43
CA ASN A 318 1.91 8.91 51.45
C ASN A 318 2.85 8.58 52.60
N HIS A 319 4.14 8.38 52.30
CA HIS A 319 5.17 8.19 53.32
C HIS A 319 5.38 9.45 54.18
N GLU A 320 5.29 10.66 53.62
CA GLU A 320 5.35 11.92 54.40
C GLU A 320 4.17 12.03 55.37
N LEU A 321 2.97 11.62 54.94
CA LEU A 321 1.74 11.71 55.71
C LEU A 321 1.63 10.65 56.80
N GLY A 322 2.06 9.41 56.50
CA GLY A 322 1.82 8.24 57.34
C GLY A 322 3.07 7.59 57.95
N GLY A 323 4.29 8.11 57.70
CA GLY A 323 5.55 7.45 58.07
C GLY A 323 5.63 6.95 59.52
N PHE A 324 5.01 7.65 60.45
CA PHE A 324 4.98 7.29 61.87
C PHE A 324 4.11 6.05 62.19
N LEU A 325 3.17 5.66 61.33
CA LEU A 325 2.32 4.47 61.48
C LEU A 325 3.02 3.24 60.91
N TRP A 326 3.77 2.53 61.76
CA TRP A 326 4.54 1.36 61.34
C TRP A 326 3.62 0.26 60.78
N GLY A 327 4.01 -0.37 59.66
CA GLY A 327 3.23 -1.40 58.96
C GLY A 327 2.02 -0.88 58.16
N GLU A 328 1.25 0.07 58.69
CA GLU A 328 0.12 0.68 57.97
C GLU A 328 0.61 1.54 56.79
N VAL A 329 1.66 2.33 57.03
CA VAL A 329 2.25 3.18 55.99
C VAL A 329 2.77 2.38 54.81
N SER A 330 3.32 1.18 55.05
CA SER A 330 3.80 0.30 53.98
C SER A 330 2.66 -0.05 53.02
N ARG A 331 1.52 -0.49 53.57
CA ARG A 331 0.31 -0.79 52.80
C ARG A 331 -0.22 0.44 52.04
N GLU A 332 -0.22 1.62 52.66
CA GLU A 332 -0.70 2.84 52.02
C GLU A 332 0.23 3.31 50.89
N VAL A 333 1.54 3.25 51.12
CA VAL A 333 2.58 3.58 50.14
C VAL A 333 2.49 2.64 48.93
N ASP A 334 2.40 1.33 49.17
CA ASP A 334 2.29 0.33 48.11
C ASP A 334 1.03 0.53 47.27
N ARG A 335 -0.12 0.71 47.92
CA ARG A 335 -1.39 1.04 47.23
C ARG A 335 -1.29 2.33 46.43
N ALA A 336 -0.65 3.36 46.95
CA ALA A 336 -0.51 4.63 46.26
C ALA A 336 0.39 4.53 45.03
N ILE A 337 1.49 3.80 45.13
CA ILE A 337 2.41 3.54 44.03
C ILE A 337 1.73 2.70 42.95
N GLU A 338 1.10 1.57 43.32
CA GLU A 338 0.46 0.66 42.39
C GLU A 338 -0.70 1.33 41.64
N ASN A 339 -1.55 2.06 42.37
CA ASN A 339 -2.62 2.85 41.77
C ASN A 339 -2.05 3.90 40.80
N ARG A 340 -0.99 4.62 41.20
CA ARG A 340 -0.38 5.61 40.33
C ARG A 340 0.26 4.98 39.09
N ALA A 341 0.94 3.85 39.22
CA ALA A 341 1.54 3.11 38.12
C ALA A 341 0.48 2.62 37.12
N SER A 342 -0.64 2.10 37.63
CA SER A 342 -1.80 1.68 36.85
C SER A 342 -2.41 2.84 36.06
N ILE A 343 -2.54 4.02 36.69
CA ILE A 343 -3.02 5.23 35.99
C ILE A 343 -2.04 5.66 34.89
N GLU A 344 -0.74 5.67 35.17
CA GLU A 344 0.28 6.11 34.21
C GLU A 344 0.39 5.17 32.99
N ILE A 345 0.37 3.84 33.21
CA ILE A 345 0.45 2.88 32.09
C ILE A 345 -0.78 2.97 31.20
N GLU A 346 -1.95 3.14 31.81
CA GLU A 346 -3.21 3.28 31.09
C GLU A 346 -3.27 4.62 30.33
N GLN A 347 -2.74 5.70 30.91
CA GLN A 347 -2.57 6.97 30.19
C GLN A 347 -1.62 6.85 28.98
N LEU A 348 -0.52 6.12 29.11
CA LEU A 348 0.40 5.84 28.00
C LEU A 348 -0.28 5.02 26.90
N ARG A 349 -1.03 3.97 27.27
CA ARG A 349 -1.82 3.15 26.35
C ARG A 349 -2.82 4.00 25.56
N ARG A 350 -3.66 4.79 26.25
CA ARG A 350 -4.66 5.66 25.60
C ARG A 350 -4.03 6.74 24.72
N ARG A 351 -3.02 7.46 25.22
CA ARG A 351 -2.37 8.55 24.46
C ARG A 351 -1.62 8.04 23.22
N SER A 352 -1.12 6.80 23.26
CA SER A 352 -0.45 6.19 22.12
C SER A 352 -1.42 5.65 21.06
N LEU A 353 -2.73 5.64 21.33
CA LEU A 353 -3.77 5.06 20.47
C LEU A 353 -3.46 3.61 20.08
N LEU A 354 -2.80 2.86 20.96
CA LEU A 354 -2.32 1.51 20.65
C LEU A 354 -3.47 0.56 20.29
N ASP A 355 -4.61 0.68 20.98
CA ASP A 355 -5.80 -0.16 20.75
C ASP A 355 -6.39 0.02 19.34
N TRP A 356 -6.18 1.19 18.72
CA TRP A 356 -6.58 1.41 17.33
C TRP A 356 -5.74 0.57 16.36
N LEU A 357 -4.45 0.35 16.62
CA LEU A 357 -3.65 -0.55 15.79
C LEU A 357 -4.15 -2.00 15.88
N TRP A 358 -4.56 -2.44 17.07
CA TRP A 358 -5.18 -3.76 17.25
C TRP A 358 -6.51 -3.87 16.49
N ASN A 359 -7.41 -2.89 16.68
CA ASN A 359 -8.70 -2.85 16.00
C ASN A 359 -8.55 -2.86 14.48
N LEU A 360 -7.64 -2.05 13.93
CA LEU A 360 -7.40 -2.05 12.49
C LEU A 360 -6.75 -3.35 12.02
N GLY A 361 -5.82 -3.90 12.80
CA GLY A 361 -5.18 -5.18 12.51
C GLY A 361 -6.16 -6.35 12.45
N THR A 362 -7.16 -6.40 13.34
CA THR A 362 -8.19 -7.45 13.36
C THR A 362 -9.25 -7.26 12.28
N LEU A 363 -9.69 -6.03 12.03
CA LEU A 363 -10.78 -5.74 11.09
C LEU A 363 -10.34 -5.80 9.63
N THR A 364 -9.10 -5.41 9.31
CA THR A 364 -8.63 -5.32 7.92
C THR A 364 -8.69 -6.67 7.16
N PRO A 365 -8.27 -7.81 7.73
CA PRO A 365 -8.47 -9.12 7.12
C PRO A 365 -9.93 -9.47 6.86
N LEU A 366 -10.84 -9.11 7.78
CA LEU A 366 -12.28 -9.37 7.64
C LEU A 366 -12.89 -8.57 6.47
N VAL A 367 -12.43 -7.33 6.28
CA VAL A 367 -12.79 -6.51 5.12
C VAL A 367 -12.27 -7.16 3.82
N GLY A 368 -11.05 -7.69 3.84
CA GLY A 368 -10.49 -8.44 2.70
C GLY A 368 -11.32 -9.67 2.32
N LEU A 369 -11.72 -10.47 3.32
CA LEU A 369 -12.58 -11.63 3.17
C LEU A 369 -13.96 -11.24 2.59
N LEU A 370 -14.57 -10.17 3.10
CA LEU A 370 -15.83 -9.64 2.58
C LEU A 370 -15.70 -9.23 1.10
N GLY A 371 -14.60 -8.57 0.74
CA GLY A 371 -14.27 -8.23 -0.65
C GLY A 371 -14.20 -9.46 -1.55
N THR A 372 -13.58 -10.54 -1.06
CA THR A 372 -13.48 -11.79 -1.83
C THR A 372 -14.83 -12.50 -1.94
N ALA A 373 -15.58 -12.61 -0.86
CA ALA A 373 -16.90 -13.24 -0.86
C ALA A 373 -17.87 -12.55 -1.84
N THR A 374 -17.89 -11.20 -1.82
CA THR A 374 -18.73 -10.42 -2.74
C THR A 374 -18.23 -10.49 -4.19
N GLY A 375 -16.92 -10.54 -4.42
CA GLY A 375 -16.33 -10.73 -5.75
C GLY A 375 -16.65 -12.09 -6.36
N ILE A 376 -16.51 -13.17 -5.58
CA ILE A 376 -16.86 -14.53 -6.01
C ILE A 376 -18.37 -14.63 -6.28
N SER A 377 -19.21 -14.09 -5.38
CA SER A 377 -20.67 -14.05 -5.57
C SER A 377 -21.05 -13.36 -6.88
N HIS A 378 -20.41 -12.23 -7.19
CA HIS A 378 -20.64 -11.53 -8.45
C HIS A 378 -20.15 -12.32 -9.67
N ALA A 379 -19.00 -12.99 -9.58
CA ALA A 379 -18.48 -13.81 -10.67
C ALA A 379 -19.45 -14.95 -11.04
N PHE A 380 -20.07 -15.60 -10.04
CA PHE A 380 -21.13 -16.59 -10.27
C PHE A 380 -22.43 -15.96 -10.79
N ALA A 381 -22.83 -14.78 -10.31
CA ALA A 381 -24.00 -14.09 -10.82
C ALA A 381 -23.87 -13.68 -12.29
N MET A 382 -22.66 -13.35 -12.76
CA MET A 382 -22.42 -13.09 -14.18
C MET A 382 -22.61 -14.33 -15.05
N LEU A 383 -22.35 -15.53 -14.51
CA LEU A 383 -22.57 -16.78 -15.25
C LEU A 383 -24.03 -17.06 -15.56
N THR A 384 -24.97 -16.66 -14.68
CA THR A 384 -26.40 -16.88 -14.93
C THR A 384 -26.96 -15.97 -16.01
N MET A 385 -26.26 -14.89 -16.33
CA MET A 385 -26.64 -13.92 -17.37
C MET A 385 -26.01 -14.24 -18.74
N LEU A 386 -25.17 -15.26 -18.84
CA LEU A 386 -24.50 -15.64 -20.08
C LEU A 386 -25.45 -16.43 -21.00
N PRO A 387 -25.48 -16.14 -22.33
CA PRO A 387 -26.24 -16.94 -23.29
C PRO A 387 -25.80 -18.41 -23.34
N THR A 388 -26.75 -19.32 -23.59
CA THR A 388 -26.54 -20.78 -23.59
C THR A 388 -25.58 -21.30 -24.66
N ASN A 389 -25.24 -20.48 -25.65
CA ASN A 389 -24.41 -20.88 -26.80
C ASN A 389 -22.92 -20.51 -26.64
N ILE A 390 -22.46 -20.17 -25.42
CA ILE A 390 -21.07 -19.82 -25.17
C ILE A 390 -20.23 -21.07 -24.96
N SER A 391 -19.02 -21.08 -25.52
CA SER A 391 -18.07 -22.17 -25.32
C SER A 391 -17.69 -22.35 -23.84
N GLN A 392 -17.53 -23.59 -23.39
CA GLN A 392 -17.13 -23.90 -22.02
C GLN A 392 -15.79 -23.24 -21.64
N SER A 393 -14.88 -23.06 -22.60
CA SER A 393 -13.58 -22.41 -22.37
C SER A 393 -13.72 -20.91 -22.05
N GLU A 394 -14.71 -20.23 -22.63
CA GLU A 394 -14.96 -18.81 -22.36
C GLU A 394 -15.62 -18.60 -21.00
N ILE A 395 -16.54 -19.49 -20.60
CA ILE A 395 -17.14 -19.50 -19.27
C ILE A 395 -16.06 -19.61 -18.19
N VAL A 396 -15.14 -20.58 -18.34
CA VAL A 396 -14.04 -20.78 -17.39
C VAL A 396 -13.11 -19.56 -17.33
N LYS A 397 -12.76 -18.97 -18.48
CA LYS A 397 -11.91 -17.77 -18.51
C LYS A 397 -12.54 -16.58 -17.80
N ARG A 398 -13.84 -16.32 -18.01
CA ARG A 398 -14.56 -15.21 -17.35
C ARG A 398 -14.66 -15.41 -15.85
N LEU A 399 -15.00 -16.62 -15.41
CA LEU A 399 -15.07 -16.97 -13.99
C LEU A 399 -13.70 -16.84 -13.31
N ALA A 400 -12.64 -17.39 -13.93
CA ALA A 400 -11.29 -17.35 -13.38
C ALA A 400 -10.78 -15.91 -13.19
N GLY A 401 -11.09 -15.00 -14.12
CA GLY A 401 -10.74 -13.58 -14.00
C GLY A 401 -11.40 -12.91 -12.79
N GLY A 402 -12.72 -13.06 -12.65
CA GLY A 402 -13.46 -12.45 -11.53
C GLY A 402 -13.05 -13.01 -10.16
N ILE A 403 -12.77 -14.31 -10.07
CA ILE A 403 -12.25 -14.92 -8.84
C ILE A 403 -10.83 -14.42 -8.53
N PHE A 404 -9.95 -14.34 -9.54
CA PHE A 404 -8.58 -13.84 -9.36
C PHE A 404 -8.56 -12.40 -8.82
N GLU A 405 -9.43 -11.54 -9.35
CA GLU A 405 -9.54 -10.15 -8.88
C GLU A 405 -10.07 -10.08 -7.44
N ALA A 406 -11.04 -10.93 -7.11
CA ALA A 406 -11.59 -11.05 -5.76
C ALA A 406 -10.55 -11.54 -4.74
N LEU A 407 -9.65 -12.46 -5.10
CA LEU A 407 -8.62 -12.96 -4.18
C LEU A 407 -7.62 -11.89 -3.74
N TRP A 408 -7.36 -10.90 -4.59
CA TRP A 408 -6.43 -9.82 -4.27
C TRP A 408 -6.88 -8.91 -3.13
N THR A 409 -8.19 -8.77 -2.89
CA THR A 409 -8.69 -8.03 -1.71
C THR A 409 -8.28 -8.72 -0.41
N THR A 410 -8.33 -10.05 -0.36
CA THR A 410 -7.89 -10.83 0.80
C THR A 410 -6.38 -10.75 0.99
N ILE A 411 -5.60 -10.87 -0.08
CA ILE A 411 -4.14 -10.78 -0.01
C ILE A 411 -3.71 -9.43 0.60
N LEU A 412 -4.28 -8.31 0.10
CA LEU A 412 -3.98 -7.00 0.67
C LEU A 412 -4.50 -6.86 2.11
N GLY A 413 -5.70 -7.35 2.39
CA GLY A 413 -6.29 -7.29 3.73
C GLY A 413 -5.44 -8.00 4.78
N LEU A 414 -4.93 -9.19 4.44
CA LEU A 414 -4.01 -9.94 5.29
C LEU A 414 -2.67 -9.24 5.43
N PHE A 415 -2.08 -8.75 4.34
CA PHE A 415 -0.80 -8.06 4.38
C PHE A 415 -0.83 -6.84 5.32
N VAL A 416 -1.86 -6.00 5.20
CA VAL A 416 -2.06 -4.84 6.08
C VAL A 416 -2.36 -5.29 7.51
N GLY A 417 -3.28 -6.24 7.70
CA GLY A 417 -3.67 -6.74 9.02
C GLY A 417 -2.48 -7.30 9.82
N ILE A 418 -1.65 -8.13 9.18
CA ILE A 418 -0.43 -8.69 9.77
C ILE A 418 0.54 -7.57 10.15
N GLY A 419 0.78 -6.60 9.26
CA GLY A 419 1.68 -5.49 9.53
C GLY A 419 1.25 -4.65 10.74
N LEU A 420 -0.04 -4.33 10.83
CA LEU A 420 -0.60 -3.57 11.96
C LEU A 420 -0.55 -4.36 13.28
N MET A 421 -0.82 -5.67 13.23
CA MET A 421 -0.72 -6.54 14.39
C MET A 421 0.71 -6.67 14.91
N LEU A 422 1.69 -6.82 14.02
CA LEU A 422 3.11 -6.84 14.43
C LEU A 422 3.51 -5.55 15.14
N LEU A 423 3.08 -4.39 14.62
CA LEU A 423 3.29 -3.11 15.28
C LEU A 423 2.59 -3.05 16.65
N TYR A 424 1.34 -3.49 16.74
CA TYR A 424 0.61 -3.56 18.01
C TYR A 424 1.36 -4.40 19.05
N TYR A 425 1.71 -5.65 18.73
CA TYR A 425 2.40 -6.54 19.67
C TYR A 425 3.77 -6.00 20.07
N PHE A 426 4.50 -5.35 19.17
CA PHE A 426 5.77 -4.70 19.49
C PHE A 426 5.60 -3.62 20.58
N TYR A 427 4.63 -2.72 20.43
CA TYR A 427 4.38 -1.67 21.41
C TYR A 427 3.69 -2.17 22.68
N GLN A 428 2.85 -3.21 22.58
CA GLN A 428 2.26 -3.87 23.75
C GLN A 428 3.35 -4.48 24.64
N ASN A 429 4.30 -5.22 24.04
CA ASN A 429 5.43 -5.78 24.77
C ASN A 429 6.30 -4.70 25.40
N LYS A 430 6.44 -3.55 24.73
CA LYS A 430 7.14 -2.39 25.29
C LYS A 430 6.43 -1.81 26.51
N LEU A 431 5.09 -1.65 26.46
CA LEU A 431 4.29 -1.20 27.60
C LEU A 431 4.41 -2.17 28.78
N ASN A 432 4.28 -3.47 28.53
CA ASN A 432 4.44 -4.49 29.56
C ASN A 432 5.83 -4.43 30.21
N TRP A 433 6.88 -4.25 29.40
CA TRP A 433 8.24 -4.08 29.93
C TRP A 433 8.38 -2.80 30.78
N ILE A 434 7.76 -1.69 30.38
CA ILE A 434 7.79 -0.43 31.15
C ILE A 434 7.12 -0.63 32.50
N TYR A 435 5.94 -1.26 32.52
CA TYR A 435 5.20 -1.54 33.74
C TYR A 435 5.99 -2.45 34.68
N ALA A 436 6.50 -3.58 34.17
CA ALA A 436 7.35 -4.49 34.92
C ALA A 436 8.61 -3.79 35.47
N LYS A 437 9.15 -2.79 34.75
CA LYS A 437 10.29 -2.03 35.23
C LYS A 437 9.92 -1.06 36.35
N TRP A 438 8.73 -0.47 36.33
CA TRP A 438 8.23 0.32 37.46
C TRP A 438 8.00 -0.55 38.68
N GLU A 439 7.41 -1.72 38.48
CA GLU A 439 7.22 -2.76 39.49
C GLU A 439 8.53 -3.14 40.17
N ASP A 440 9.55 -3.53 39.40
CA ASP A 440 10.88 -3.80 39.94
C ASP A 440 11.43 -2.63 40.79
N ILE A 441 11.24 -1.38 40.36
CA ILE A 441 11.74 -0.22 41.12
C ILE A 441 11.03 -0.09 42.47
N TYR A 442 9.71 -0.22 42.53
CA TYR A 442 8.99 0.00 43.79
C TYR A 442 8.93 -1.24 44.68
N VAL A 443 8.92 -2.46 44.13
CA VAL A 443 9.02 -3.69 44.92
C VAL A 443 10.34 -3.68 45.70
N ASN A 444 11.45 -3.25 45.07
CA ASN A 444 12.73 -3.05 45.76
C ASN A 444 12.68 -2.02 46.92
N ILE A 445 11.65 -1.17 46.98
CA ILE A 445 11.42 -0.21 48.08
C ILE A 445 10.44 -0.80 49.10
N SER A 446 9.37 -1.46 48.64
CA SER A 446 8.38 -2.16 49.46
C SER A 446 9.00 -3.31 50.26
N GLU A 447 9.89 -4.11 49.67
CA GLU A 447 10.62 -5.16 50.40
C GLU A 447 11.52 -4.61 51.52
N SER A 448 11.87 -3.31 51.46
CA SER A 448 12.62 -2.66 52.53
C SER A 448 11.76 -2.09 53.64
N LEU A 449 10.45 -1.91 53.39
CA LEU A 449 9.40 -1.41 54.31
C LEU A 449 8.92 -2.53 55.22
#